data_AF-A0A9P5J967-F1
#
_entry.id   AF-A0A9P5J967-F1
#
_cell.length_a   1.000
_cell.length_b   1.000
_cell.length_c   1.000
_cell.angle_alpha   90.00
_cell.angle_beta   90.00
_cell.angle_gamma   90.00
#
_symmetry.space_group_name_H-M   'P 1'
#
loop_
_entity.id
_entity.type
_entity.pdbx_description
1 polymer ?
#
loop_
_entity_poly.entity_id
_entity_poly.type
_entity_poly.pdbx_seq_one_letter_code
_entity_poly.pdbx_strand_id
1 'polypeptide(L)'
;MPGVRDISADAFIEAYASHLKRSGKLEVPTWVDIVKTGHFKEQAPYDPDWYYVRAAAVARHIYLRKHVGIGALTKLHGGRNRRGFRPSHHAEAASGVQRRVCQSLEKIGVLEKAPDGGRRISQDGQRDLDRIATAVAEAAKEEEDDDEEAADDDDDDEDEDEDAAAEDDSDDD
;
A
#
# COMPACT_ATOMS: atom_id res chain seq x y z
N MET A 1 -7.48 -14.73 -12.79
CA MET A 1 -6.70 -14.28 -11.63
C MET A 1 -6.54 -12.78 -11.74
N PRO A 2 -7.03 -12.00 -10.76
CA PRO A 2 -6.80 -10.57 -10.71
C PRO A 2 -5.30 -10.29 -10.55
N GLY A 3 -4.79 -9.34 -11.32
CA GLY A 3 -3.41 -8.88 -11.21
C GLY A 3 -3.29 -7.68 -10.27
N VAL A 4 -2.06 -7.26 -9.98
CA VAL A 4 -1.76 -6.05 -9.17
C VAL A 4 -2.41 -4.76 -9.72
N ARG A 5 -2.83 -4.78 -10.99
CA ARG A 5 -3.51 -3.67 -11.67
C ARG A 5 -4.98 -3.54 -11.29
N ASP A 6 -5.59 -4.62 -10.86
CA ASP A 6 -7.05 -4.73 -10.68
C ASP A 6 -7.47 -4.40 -9.24
N ILE A 7 -6.52 -3.99 -8.39
CA ILE A 7 -6.71 -3.79 -6.94
C ILE A 7 -6.31 -2.37 -6.55
N SER A 8 -6.97 -1.88 -5.50
CA SER A 8 -6.61 -0.61 -4.87
C SER A 8 -5.13 -0.56 -4.50
N ALA A 9 -4.49 0.58 -4.75
CA ALA A 9 -3.06 0.71 -4.54
C ALA A 9 -2.68 0.58 -3.06
N ASP A 10 -3.53 1.08 -2.18
CA ASP A 10 -3.28 1.16 -0.75
C ASP A 10 -3.35 -0.21 -0.08
N ALA A 11 -4.47 -0.93 -0.27
CA ALA A 11 -4.68 -2.28 0.27
C ALA A 11 -3.56 -3.24 -0.18
N PHE A 12 -3.16 -3.17 -1.45
CA PHE A 12 -2.04 -3.98 -1.93
C PHE A 12 -0.71 -3.64 -1.23
N ILE A 13 -0.41 -2.35 -1.05
CA ILE A 13 0.85 -1.92 -0.44
C ILE A 13 0.92 -2.37 1.02
N GLU A 14 -0.17 -2.24 1.76
CA GLU A 14 -0.26 -2.65 3.16
C GLU A 14 -0.15 -4.18 3.30
N ALA A 15 -0.89 -4.94 2.50
CA ALA A 15 -0.82 -6.39 2.51
C ALA A 15 0.57 -6.91 2.13
N TYR A 16 1.20 -6.32 1.11
CA TYR A 16 2.54 -6.73 0.69
C TYR A 16 3.62 -6.30 1.69
N ALA A 17 3.48 -5.14 2.34
CA ALA A 17 4.38 -4.73 3.42
C ALA A 17 4.32 -5.72 4.59
N SER A 18 3.12 -6.13 4.98
CA SER A 18 2.88 -7.15 6.00
C SER A 18 3.47 -8.51 5.61
N HIS A 19 3.34 -8.91 4.35
CA HIS A 19 3.98 -10.12 3.83
C HIS A 19 5.51 -10.07 3.91
N LEU A 20 6.13 -8.95 3.49
CA LEU A 20 7.58 -8.77 3.57
C LEU A 20 8.09 -8.79 5.02
N LYS A 21 7.32 -8.21 5.95
CA LYS A 21 7.64 -8.24 7.38
C LYS A 21 7.58 -9.66 7.95
N ARG A 22 6.51 -10.41 7.67
CA ARG A 22 6.36 -11.82 8.09
C ARG A 22 7.45 -12.72 7.51
N SER A 23 7.88 -12.46 6.28
CA SER A 23 8.93 -13.22 5.61
C SER A 23 10.29 -13.06 6.30
N GLY A 24 10.59 -11.91 6.90
CA GLY A 24 11.85 -11.63 7.60
C GLY A 24 13.11 -11.64 6.72
N LYS A 25 12.96 -11.85 5.41
CA LYS A 25 14.07 -11.93 4.43
C LYS A 25 14.53 -10.56 3.93
N LEU A 26 13.76 -9.50 4.19
CA LEU A 26 14.12 -8.15 3.79
C LEU A 26 15.18 -7.59 4.74
N GLU A 27 16.39 -7.41 4.23
CA GLU A 27 17.44 -6.72 4.96
C GLU A 27 17.05 -5.25 5.16
N VAL A 28 16.76 -4.90 6.42
CA VAL A 28 16.50 -3.53 6.86
C VAL A 28 17.82 -2.88 7.26
N PRO A 29 18.20 -1.73 6.66
CA PRO A 29 19.41 -1.02 7.05
C PRO A 29 19.34 -0.47 8.49
N THR A 30 20.49 -0.44 9.17
CA THR A 30 20.59 0.02 10.58
C THR A 30 20.19 1.48 10.83
N TRP A 31 20.19 2.31 9.79
CA TRP A 31 19.88 3.74 9.90
C TRP A 31 18.40 4.07 9.68
N VAL A 32 17.54 3.07 9.41
CA VAL A 32 16.12 3.27 9.04
C VAL A 32 15.36 4.10 10.09
N ASP A 33 15.70 3.95 11.36
CA ASP A 33 15.02 4.64 12.47
C ASP A 33 15.48 6.09 12.67
N ILE A 34 16.58 6.50 12.02
CA ILE A 34 17.25 7.78 12.28
C ILE A 34 17.04 8.76 11.11
N VAL A 35 16.84 8.24 9.90
CA VAL A 35 16.87 9.06 8.69
C VAL A 35 15.50 9.60 8.30
N LYS A 36 15.53 10.77 7.66
CA LYS A 36 14.41 11.27 6.86
C LYS A 36 14.44 10.71 5.44
N THR A 37 13.26 10.50 4.86
CA THR A 37 13.07 9.94 3.51
C THR A 37 13.44 10.90 2.37
N GLY A 38 13.61 12.19 2.67
CA GLY A 38 14.05 13.21 1.73
C GLY A 38 14.49 14.47 2.44
N HIS A 39 15.37 15.25 1.82
CA HIS A 39 15.91 16.47 2.44
C HIS A 39 14.81 17.52 2.72
N PHE A 40 13.72 17.50 1.94
CA PHE A 40 12.56 18.36 2.06
C PHE A 40 11.59 17.98 3.20
N LYS A 41 11.81 16.85 3.88
CA LYS A 41 11.06 16.48 5.08
C LYS A 41 11.72 17.08 6.32
N GLU A 42 10.90 17.49 7.28
CA GLU A 42 11.34 18.06 8.55
C GLU A 42 11.61 16.96 9.59
N GLN A 43 10.80 15.92 9.62
CA GLN A 43 10.89 14.81 10.56
C GLN A 43 11.06 13.46 9.83
N ALA A 44 11.56 12.47 10.57
CA ALA A 44 11.57 11.08 10.14
C ALA A 44 10.14 10.50 10.13
N PRO A 45 9.88 9.41 9.39
CA PRO A 45 8.59 8.71 9.46
C PRO A 45 8.28 8.26 10.90
N TYR A 46 7.02 8.40 11.32
CA TYR A 46 6.56 7.98 12.64
C TYR A 46 6.33 6.47 12.73
N ASP A 47 5.89 5.86 11.63
CA ASP A 47 5.71 4.42 11.53
C ASP A 47 7.09 3.72 11.52
N PRO A 48 7.41 2.81 12.47
CA PRO A 48 8.66 2.08 12.48
C PRO A 48 8.81 1.13 11.28
N ASP A 49 7.71 0.67 10.69
CA ASP A 49 7.69 -0.29 9.57
C ASP A 49 7.67 0.40 8.20
N TRP A 50 7.88 1.72 8.15
CA TRP A 50 7.82 2.53 6.93
C TRP A 50 8.71 1.99 5.79
N TYR A 51 9.79 1.29 6.14
CA TYR A 51 10.71 0.70 5.18
C TYR A 51 10.07 -0.45 4.37
N TYR A 52 9.21 -1.26 5.01
CA TYR A 52 8.45 -2.32 4.34
C TYR A 52 7.39 -1.74 3.41
N VAL A 53 6.67 -0.71 3.89
CA VAL A 53 5.70 0.04 3.08
C VAL A 53 6.40 0.66 1.86
N ARG A 54 7.60 1.24 2.05
CA ARG A 54 8.41 1.77 0.95
C ARG A 54 8.80 0.69 -0.05
N ALA A 55 9.22 -0.49 0.43
CA ALA A 55 9.59 -1.61 -0.43
C ALA A 55 8.40 -2.11 -1.25
N ALA A 56 7.23 -2.23 -0.65
CA ALA A 56 6.00 -2.61 -1.34
C ALA A 56 5.59 -1.60 -2.42
N ALA A 57 5.60 -0.30 -2.09
CA ALA A 57 5.29 0.76 -3.04
C ALA A 57 6.26 0.76 -4.25
N VAL A 58 7.56 0.54 -4.02
CA VAL A 58 8.57 0.46 -5.08
C VAL A 58 8.37 -0.78 -5.94
N ALA A 59 8.11 -1.95 -5.34
CA ALA A 59 7.85 -3.19 -6.07
C ALA A 59 6.63 -3.05 -6.99
N ARG A 60 5.52 -2.51 -6.47
CA ARG A 60 4.31 -2.22 -7.26
C ARG A 60 4.60 -1.24 -8.40
N HIS A 61 5.35 -0.17 -8.14
CA HIS A 61 5.67 0.80 -9.18
C HIS A 61 6.48 0.20 -10.34
N ILE A 62 7.46 -0.64 -10.01
CA ILE A 62 8.29 -1.32 -11.02
C ILE A 62 7.47 -2.32 -11.82
N TYR A 63 6.58 -3.08 -11.17
CA TYR A 63 5.64 -3.99 -11.84
C TYR A 63 4.83 -3.27 -12.92
N LEU A 64 4.30 -2.08 -12.61
CA LEU A 64 3.44 -1.32 -13.54
C LEU A 64 4.21 -0.67 -14.70
N ARG A 65 5.40 -0.13 -14.43
CA ARG A 65 6.19 0.63 -15.43
C ARG A 65 7.22 -0.22 -16.18
N LYS A 66 7.37 -1.50 -15.85
CA LYS A 66 8.31 -2.50 -16.42
C LYS A 66 9.79 -2.22 -16.19
N HIS A 67 10.26 -1.01 -16.50
CA HIS A 67 11.65 -0.59 -16.36
C HIS A 67 11.75 0.73 -15.61
N VAL A 68 12.41 0.73 -14.45
CA VAL A 68 12.51 1.94 -13.61
C VAL A 68 13.93 2.10 -13.06
N GLY A 69 14.45 3.33 -13.16
CA GLY A 69 15.72 3.74 -12.56
C GLY A 69 15.53 4.45 -11.22
N ILE A 70 16.61 4.58 -10.45
CA ILE A 70 16.59 5.25 -9.14
C ILE A 70 16.13 6.71 -9.26
N GLY A 71 16.55 7.43 -10.31
CA GLY A 71 16.15 8.82 -10.54
C GLY A 71 14.65 9.00 -10.80
N ALA A 72 13.98 7.99 -11.36
CA ALA A 72 12.53 8.02 -11.51
C ALA A 72 11.84 7.83 -10.15
N LEU A 73 12.37 6.93 -9.31
CA LEU A 73 11.87 6.72 -7.95
C LEU A 73 12.10 7.95 -7.05
N THR A 74 13.21 8.68 -7.21
CA THR A 74 13.47 9.90 -6.42
C THR A 74 12.53 11.04 -6.79
N LYS A 75 12.11 11.13 -8.05
CA LYS A 75 11.07 12.07 -8.49
C LYS A 75 9.68 11.64 -8.02
N LEU A 76 9.36 10.35 -8.13
CA LEU A 76 8.08 9.79 -7.69
C LEU A 76 7.84 10.03 -6.20
N HIS A 77 8.84 9.73 -5.36
CA HIS A 77 8.75 9.94 -3.91
C HIS A 77 9.21 11.33 -3.47
N GLY A 78 9.48 12.23 -4.44
CA GLY A 78 9.79 13.61 -4.19
C GLY A 78 8.59 14.39 -3.65
N GLY A 79 8.80 15.63 -3.29
CA GLY A 79 7.74 16.43 -2.68
C GLY A 79 8.03 17.92 -2.66
N ARG A 80 7.07 18.67 -2.13
CA ARG A 80 7.18 20.12 -1.97
C ARG A 80 8.15 20.44 -0.83
N ASN A 81 9.21 21.19 -1.14
CA ASN A 81 10.18 21.67 -0.16
C ASN A 81 9.80 23.06 0.36
N ARG A 82 9.59 23.16 1.68
CA ARG A 82 9.33 24.42 2.37
C ARG A 82 10.66 25.11 2.67
N ARG A 83 10.95 26.20 1.95
CA ARG A 83 12.21 26.96 2.06
C ARG A 83 12.10 28.18 2.98
N GLY A 84 11.36 28.04 4.07
CA GLY A 84 11.05 29.14 5.00
C GLY A 84 10.26 30.25 4.30
N PHE A 85 10.86 31.44 4.20
CA PHE A 85 10.26 32.62 3.57
C PHE A 85 10.28 32.59 2.03
N ARG A 86 11.15 31.77 1.42
CA ARG A 86 11.25 31.69 -0.05
C ARG A 86 10.16 30.78 -0.62
N PRO A 87 9.73 31.00 -1.88
CA PRO A 87 8.75 30.13 -2.54
C PRO A 87 9.11 28.66 -2.50
N SER A 88 8.08 27.82 -2.40
CA SER A 88 8.21 26.37 -2.39
C SER A 88 8.52 25.84 -3.78
N HIS A 89 9.42 24.86 -3.86
CA HIS A 89 9.76 24.15 -5.10
C HIS A 89 9.68 22.64 -4.88
N HIS A 90 9.55 21.89 -5.98
CA HIS A 90 9.69 20.44 -5.94
C HIS A 90 11.14 20.05 -5.61
N ALA A 91 11.29 19.02 -4.79
CA ALA A 91 12.57 18.46 -4.38
C ALA A 91 12.52 16.94 -4.49
N GLU A 92 13.61 16.37 -5.00
CA GLU A 92 13.74 14.91 -5.10
C GLU A 92 13.95 14.25 -3.73
N ALA A 93 13.48 13.01 -3.61
CA ALA A 93 13.67 12.18 -2.44
C ALA A 93 15.13 11.74 -2.25
N ALA A 94 15.44 11.20 -1.07
CA ALA A 94 16.76 10.66 -0.79
C ALA A 94 17.02 9.42 -1.67
N SER A 95 17.99 9.54 -2.59
CA SER A 95 18.37 8.46 -3.50
C SER A 95 18.96 7.24 -2.77
N GLY A 96 19.57 7.45 -1.60
CA GLY A 96 20.12 6.38 -0.76
C GLY A 96 19.06 5.40 -0.29
N VAL A 97 17.88 5.90 0.13
CA VAL A 97 16.76 5.07 0.58
C VAL A 97 16.27 4.19 -0.57
N GLN A 98 15.97 4.80 -1.72
CA GLN A 98 15.48 4.06 -2.89
C GLN A 98 16.49 3.04 -3.40
N ARG A 99 17.77 3.39 -3.39
CA ARG A 99 18.84 2.47 -3.80
C ARG A 99 18.90 1.25 -2.89
N ARG A 100 18.82 1.43 -1.57
CA ARG A 100 18.86 0.30 -0.63
C ARG A 100 17.61 -0.58 -0.75
N VAL A 101 16.42 0.02 -0.81
CA VAL A 101 15.17 -0.73 -1.01
C VAL A 101 15.27 -1.63 -2.24
N CYS A 102 15.69 -1.08 -3.38
CA CYS A 102 15.85 -1.88 -4.58
C CYS A 102 16.96 -2.95 -4.47
N GLN A 103 18.03 -2.71 -3.71
CA GLN A 103 19.06 -3.71 -3.45
C GLN A 103 18.54 -4.83 -2.55
N SER A 104 17.76 -4.52 -1.51
CA SER A 104 17.15 -5.53 -0.64
C SER A 104 16.14 -6.39 -1.39
N LEU A 105 15.30 -5.78 -2.26
CA LEU A 105 14.36 -6.53 -3.11
C LEU A 105 15.06 -7.38 -4.19
N GLU A 106 16.22 -6.93 -4.69
CA GLU A 106 17.06 -7.70 -5.61
C GLU A 106 17.65 -8.95 -4.92
N LYS A 107 18.06 -8.83 -3.65
CA LYS A 107 18.57 -9.97 -2.87
C LYS A 107 17.53 -11.05 -2.60
N ILE A 108 16.27 -10.66 -2.40
CA ILE A 108 15.14 -11.59 -2.20
C ILE A 108 14.72 -12.24 -3.53
N GLY A 109 15.19 -11.72 -4.67
CA GLY A 109 14.85 -12.21 -5.99
C GLY A 109 13.54 -11.66 -6.55
N VAL A 110 12.96 -10.61 -5.93
CA VAL A 110 11.74 -9.94 -6.43
C VAL A 110 12.07 -9.04 -7.62
N LEU A 111 13.23 -8.37 -7.57
CA LEU A 111 13.71 -7.50 -8.65
C LEU A 111 14.95 -8.09 -9.31
N GLU A 112 15.12 -7.77 -10.59
CA GLU A 112 16.34 -8.07 -11.34
C GLU A 112 16.83 -6.82 -12.10
N LYS A 113 18.13 -6.80 -12.40
CA LYS A 113 18.72 -5.73 -13.22
C LYS A 113 18.33 -5.94 -14.68
N ALA A 114 17.74 -4.92 -15.29
CA ALA A 114 17.40 -4.98 -16.70
C ALA A 114 18.67 -4.78 -17.56
N PRO A 115 18.77 -5.42 -18.74
CA PRO A 115 19.91 -5.24 -19.64
C PRO A 115 20.04 -3.80 -20.17
N ASP A 116 18.90 -3.12 -20.39
CA ASP A 116 18.84 -1.72 -20.84
C ASP A 116 19.04 -0.69 -19.70
N GLY A 117 19.41 -1.16 -18.51
CA GLY A 117 19.58 -0.34 -17.32
C GLY A 117 18.31 -0.20 -16.47
N GLY A 118 18.50 0.22 -15.23
CA GLY A 118 17.44 0.24 -14.22
C GLY A 118 17.12 -1.15 -13.68
N ARG A 119 15.88 -1.33 -13.21
CA ARG A 119 15.38 -2.57 -12.65
C ARG A 119 14.04 -2.95 -13.25
N ARG A 120 13.83 -4.26 -13.38
CA ARG A 120 12.57 -4.88 -13.77
C ARG A 120 12.16 -5.90 -12.70
N ILE A 121 10.87 -6.22 -12.66
CA ILE A 121 10.37 -7.31 -11.82
C ILE A 121 10.87 -8.64 -12.39
N SER A 122 11.28 -9.57 -11.52
CA SER A 122 11.63 -10.93 -11.94
C SER A 122 10.36 -11.76 -12.19
N GLN A 123 10.50 -12.92 -12.83
CA GLN A 123 9.39 -13.84 -13.02
C GLN A 123 8.82 -14.36 -11.69
N ASP A 124 9.70 -14.68 -10.73
CA ASP A 124 9.29 -15.11 -9.39
C ASP A 124 8.62 -13.97 -8.60
N GLY A 125 9.15 -12.76 -8.72
CA GLY A 125 8.56 -11.56 -8.14
C GLY A 125 7.17 -11.28 -8.69
N GLN A 126 6.98 -11.40 -10.01
CA GLN A 126 5.66 -11.26 -10.62
C GLN A 126 4.66 -12.26 -10.04
N ARG A 127 5.08 -13.53 -9.89
CA ARG A 127 4.23 -14.58 -9.31
C ARG A 127 3.89 -14.33 -7.84
N ASP A 128 4.83 -13.83 -7.06
CA ASP A 128 4.65 -13.46 -5.66
C ASP A 128 3.66 -12.30 -5.51
N LEU A 129 3.85 -11.23 -6.30
CA LEU A 129 2.95 -10.08 -6.29
C LEU A 129 1.53 -10.44 -6.76
N ASP A 130 1.38 -11.24 -7.81
CA ASP A 130 0.07 -11.65 -8.34
C ASP A 130 -0.67 -12.59 -7.36
N ARG A 131 0.05 -13.41 -6.58
CA ARG A 131 -0.54 -14.22 -5.51
C ARG A 131 -1.10 -13.35 -4.38
N ILE A 132 -0.32 -12.37 -3.93
CA ILE A 132 -0.77 -11.45 -2.88
C ILE A 132 -1.92 -10.57 -3.38
N ALA A 133 -1.88 -10.16 -4.65
CA ALA A 133 -2.99 -9.48 -5.30
C ALA A 133 -4.28 -10.33 -5.24
N THR A 134 -4.21 -11.62 -5.58
CA THR A 134 -5.39 -12.49 -5.50
C THR A 134 -5.95 -12.57 -4.09
N ALA A 135 -5.09 -12.74 -3.07
CA ALA A 135 -5.53 -12.80 -1.67
C ALA A 135 -6.18 -11.48 -1.20
N VAL A 136 -5.67 -10.33 -1.62
CA VAL A 136 -6.28 -9.03 -1.28
C VAL A 136 -7.62 -8.84 -2.00
N ALA A 137 -7.75 -9.32 -3.24
CA ALA A 137 -9.00 -9.25 -3.97
C ALA A 137 -10.06 -10.21 -3.43
N GLU A 138 -9.67 -11.31 -2.79
CA GLU A 138 -10.57 -12.21 -2.07
C GLU A 138 -11.00 -11.55 -0.75
N ALA A 139 -10.07 -11.05 0.05
CA ALA A 139 -10.38 -10.37 1.32
C ALA A 139 -11.27 -9.13 1.12
N ALA A 140 -11.04 -8.35 0.06
CA ALA A 140 -11.88 -7.18 -0.23
C ALA A 140 -13.32 -7.56 -0.61
N LYS A 141 -13.54 -8.75 -1.18
CA LYS A 141 -14.90 -9.24 -1.47
C LYS A 141 -15.58 -9.77 -0.22
N GLU A 142 -14.84 -10.48 0.63
CA GLU A 142 -15.35 -10.93 1.93
C GLU A 142 -15.79 -9.72 2.79
N GLU A 143 -15.03 -8.62 2.79
CA GLU A 143 -15.45 -7.39 3.48
C GLU A 143 -16.69 -6.73 2.84
N GLU A 144 -16.83 -6.77 1.50
CA GLU A 144 -18.04 -6.27 0.81
C GLU A 144 -19.26 -7.15 1.14
N ASP A 145 -19.11 -8.47 1.16
CA ASP A 145 -20.18 -9.42 1.49
C ASP A 145 -20.61 -9.28 2.97
N ASP A 146 -19.66 -9.10 3.89
CA ASP A 146 -19.94 -8.89 5.32
C ASP A 146 -20.66 -7.55 5.60
N ASP A 147 -20.29 -6.48 4.87
CA ASP A 147 -20.95 -5.16 4.97
C ASP A 147 -22.39 -5.20 4.39
N GLU A 148 -22.63 -6.01 3.35
CA GLU A 148 -23.98 -6.22 2.79
C GLU A 148 -24.87 -7.04 3.74
N GLU A 149 -24.36 -8.13 4.35
CA GLU A 149 -25.11 -8.90 5.35
C GLU A 149 -25.47 -8.06 6.59
N ALA A 150 -24.57 -7.18 7.03
CA ALA A 150 -24.85 -6.29 8.17
C ALA A 150 -25.90 -5.20 7.86
N ALA A 151 -26.03 -4.78 6.60
CA ALA A 151 -27.03 -3.81 6.19
C ALA A 151 -28.43 -4.43 6.03
N ASP A 152 -28.52 -5.68 5.58
CA ASP A 152 -29.78 -6.43 5.50
C ASP A 152 -30.34 -6.74 6.91
N ASP A 153 -29.48 -7.01 7.91
CA ASP A 153 -29.90 -7.23 9.30
C ASP A 153 -30.45 -5.96 9.97
N ASP A 154 -29.95 -4.76 9.63
CA ASP A 154 -30.43 -3.48 10.19
C ASP A 154 -31.80 -3.04 9.59
N ASP A 155 -32.14 -3.44 8.36
CA ASP A 155 -33.44 -3.15 7.72
C ASP A 155 -34.57 -4.07 8.27
N ASP A 156 -34.26 -5.33 8.63
CA ASP A 156 -35.23 -6.27 9.24
C ASP A 156 -35.66 -5.83 10.68
N ASP A 157 -34.79 -5.14 11.43
CA ASP A 157 -35.10 -4.59 12.76
C ASP A 157 -35.99 -3.33 12.70
N GLU A 158 -36.00 -2.58 11.58
CA GLU A 158 -36.90 -1.41 11.40
C GLU A 158 -38.35 -1.82 11.05
N ASP A 159 -38.54 -2.95 10.37
CA ASP A 159 -39.86 -3.47 9.98
C ASP A 159 -40.63 -4.12 11.16
N GLU A 160 -39.96 -4.59 12.22
CA GLU A 160 -40.62 -5.12 13.44
C GLU A 160 -41.22 -4.03 14.35
N ASP A 161 -40.67 -2.81 14.31
CA ASP A 161 -41.12 -1.68 15.14
C ASP A 161 -42.35 -0.94 14.58
N GLU A 162 -42.63 -1.02 13.26
CA GLU A 162 -43.84 -0.43 12.66
C GLU A 162 -45.11 -1.25 12.92
N ASP A 163 -45.03 -2.59 12.97
CA ASP A 163 -46.18 -3.46 13.24
C ASP A 163 -46.65 -3.41 14.71
N ALA A 164 -45.76 -3.09 15.65
CA ALA A 164 -46.10 -2.94 17.07
C ALA A 164 -46.89 -1.65 17.39
N ALA A 165 -46.80 -0.62 16.54
CA ALA A 165 -47.51 0.65 16.73
C ALA A 165 -48.94 0.65 16.18
N ALA A 166 -49.34 -0.37 15.41
CA ALA A 166 -50.66 -0.44 14.78
C ALA A 166 -51.74 -1.14 15.62
N GLU A 167 -51.41 -1.76 16.76
CA GLU A 167 -52.36 -2.51 17.59
C GLU A 167 -52.93 -1.77 18.83
N ASP A 168 -52.55 -0.50 19.10
CA ASP A 168 -52.96 0.21 20.33
C ASP A 168 -54.13 1.22 20.16
N ASP A 169 -54.66 1.45 18.94
CA ASP A 169 -55.70 2.48 18.69
C ASP A 169 -57.13 1.90 18.51
N SER A 170 -57.50 0.89 19.31
CA SER A 170 -58.88 0.37 19.29
C SER A 170 -59.39 -0.07 20.67
N ASP A 171 -59.57 0.84 21.63
CA ASP A 171 -60.57 0.68 22.71
C ASP A 171 -60.67 1.97 23.57
N ASP A 172 -61.62 2.85 23.26
CA ASP A 172 -62.20 3.81 24.23
C ASP A 172 -63.69 4.01 23.88
N ASP A 173 -64.57 3.29 24.59
CA ASP A 173 -66.05 3.43 24.62
C ASP A 173 -66.50 3.81 26.04
#